data_AF-A0A9D4S074-F1
#
_entry.id   AF-A0A9D4S074-F1
#
_cell.length_a   1.000
_cell.length_b   1.000
_cell.length_c   1.000
_cell.angle_alpha   90.00
_cell.angle_beta   90.00
_cell.angle_gamma   90.00
#
_symmetry.space_group_name_H-M   'P 1'
#
loop_
_entity.id
_entity.type
_entity.pdbx_description
1 polymer ?
#
loop_
_entity_poly.entity_id
_entity_poly.type
_entity_poly.pdbx_seq_one_letter_code
_entity_poly.pdbx_strand_id
1 'polypeptide(L)'
;MTKLVSVNKCKSSTQIVARQHMKKHLKRIRDKEYGKLRDMVPAIAKQRKISKVEVIEQAVRYIDELHKALASRLGHSDSNSCEGKEQDLKEFVHSFIPADFFQRRPAPVTCDFEKQRKLPSFITQRRVNRPAKFV
;
A
#
# COMPACT_ATOMS: atom_id res chain seq x y z
N MET A 1 23.51 -31.53 27.41
CA MET A 1 23.62 -30.14 26.91
C MET A 1 23.77 -30.16 25.39
N THR A 2 22.68 -29.98 24.63
CA THR A 2 22.72 -29.93 23.16
C THR A 2 22.76 -28.48 22.68
N LYS A 3 23.84 -28.09 22.00
CA LYS A 3 23.95 -26.76 21.39
C LYS A 3 23.10 -26.74 20.11
N LEU A 4 22.09 -25.87 20.08
CA LEU A 4 21.33 -25.56 18.86
C LEU A 4 22.25 -24.81 17.90
N VAL A 5 22.70 -25.49 16.84
CA VAL A 5 23.46 -24.89 15.75
C VAL A 5 22.54 -23.96 14.98
N SER A 6 22.72 -22.65 15.15
CA SER A 6 22.04 -21.62 14.37
C SER A 6 22.49 -21.73 12.92
N VAL A 7 21.65 -22.36 12.08
CA VAL A 7 21.88 -22.43 10.64
C VAL A 7 21.66 -21.04 10.06
N ASN A 8 22.72 -20.23 10.03
CA ASN A 8 22.78 -19.01 9.25
C ASN A 8 22.67 -19.39 7.77
N LYS A 9 21.45 -19.50 7.25
CA LYS A 9 21.17 -19.69 5.82
C LYS A 9 21.79 -18.51 5.05
N CYS A 10 22.99 -18.72 4.51
CA CYS A 10 23.58 -17.84 3.51
C CYS A 10 22.60 -17.70 2.36
N LYS A 11 22.03 -16.51 2.23
CA LYS A 11 21.01 -16.21 1.21
C LYS A 11 21.71 -16.18 -0.15
N SER A 12 21.23 -16.99 -1.09
CA SER A 12 21.71 -16.95 -2.48
C SER A 12 21.59 -15.53 -3.05
N SER A 13 22.52 -15.14 -3.93
CA SER A 13 22.54 -13.83 -4.60
C SER A 13 21.18 -13.49 -5.25
N THR A 14 20.54 -14.48 -5.89
CA THR A 14 19.20 -14.35 -6.46
C THR A 14 18.15 -13.99 -5.41
N GLN A 15 18.22 -14.59 -4.22
CA GLN A 15 17.30 -14.28 -3.12
C GLN A 15 17.52 -12.85 -2.59
N ILE A 16 18.76 -12.38 -2.59
CA ILE A 16 19.08 -11.00 -2.19
C ILE A 16 18.47 -10.00 -3.18
N VAL A 17 18.67 -10.22 -4.48
CA VAL A 17 18.11 -9.36 -5.55
C VAL A 17 16.58 -9.36 -5.50
N ALA A 18 15.94 -10.52 -5.40
CA ALA A 18 14.48 -10.61 -5.29
C ALA A 18 13.93 -9.80 -4.10
N ARG A 19 14.58 -9.90 -2.93
CA ARG A 19 14.21 -9.10 -1.74
C ARG A 19 14.40 -7.60 -1.97
N GLN A 20 15.44 -7.18 -2.67
CA GLN A 20 15.66 -5.77 -2.99
C GLN A 20 14.57 -5.21 -3.92
N HIS A 21 14.20 -5.96 -4.96
CA HIS A 21 13.10 -5.58 -5.86
C HIS A 21 11.78 -5.42 -5.10
N MET A 22 11.45 -6.35 -4.21
CA MET A 22 10.25 -6.27 -3.38
C MET A 22 10.27 -5.04 -2.46
N LYS A 23 11.40 -4.79 -1.77
CA LYS A 23 11.56 -3.59 -0.92
C LYS A 23 11.39 -2.30 -1.71
N LYS A 24 11.99 -2.21 -2.90
CA LYS A 24 11.86 -1.05 -3.79
C LYS A 24 10.42 -0.86 -4.24
N HIS A 25 9.73 -1.93 -4.58
CA HIS A 25 8.31 -1.89 -4.98
C HIS A 25 7.43 -1.36 -3.84
N LEU A 26 7.55 -1.90 -2.63
CA LEU A 26 6.82 -1.43 -1.45
C LEU A 26 7.14 0.02 -1.10
N LYS A 27 8.40 0.45 -1.27
CA LYS A 27 8.78 1.86 -1.09
C LYS A 27 8.02 2.77 -2.07
N ARG A 28 7.98 2.41 -3.36
CA ARG A 28 7.24 3.19 -4.37
C ARG A 28 5.75 3.30 -4.06
N ILE A 29 5.12 2.22 -3.59
CA ILE A 29 3.71 2.25 -3.18
C ILE A 29 3.53 3.26 -2.06
N ARG A 30 4.32 3.14 -0.98
CA ARG A 30 4.23 4.10 0.14
C ARG A 30 4.42 5.54 -0.31
N ASP A 31 5.44 5.81 -1.13
CA ASP A 31 5.71 7.17 -1.59
C ASP A 31 4.57 7.72 -2.47
N LYS A 32 3.90 6.87 -3.27
CA LYS A 32 2.68 7.25 -4.00
C LYS A 32 1.51 7.58 -3.08
N GLU A 33 1.27 6.77 -2.05
CA GLU A 33 0.16 7.01 -1.11
C GLU A 33 0.37 8.29 -0.29
N TYR A 34 1.61 8.59 0.12
CA TYR A 34 1.94 9.88 0.74
C TYR A 34 1.70 11.06 -0.21
N GLY A 35 1.99 10.90 -1.50
CA GLY A 35 1.69 11.91 -2.53
C GLY A 35 0.19 12.18 -2.64
N LYS A 36 -0.62 11.12 -2.77
CA LYS A 36 -2.08 11.24 -2.83
C LYS A 36 -2.65 11.92 -1.58
N LEU A 37 -2.18 11.50 -0.39
CA LEU A 37 -2.65 12.10 0.87
C LEU A 37 -2.32 13.60 0.92
N ARG A 38 -1.12 13.99 0.47
CA ARG A 38 -0.75 15.41 0.38
C ARG A 38 -1.64 16.19 -0.57
N ASP A 39 -2.01 15.62 -1.71
CA ASP A 39 -2.87 16.29 -2.69
C ASP A 39 -4.31 16.46 -2.17
N MET A 40 -4.78 15.56 -1.30
CA MET A 40 -6.13 15.63 -0.70
C MET A 40 -6.24 16.63 0.46
N VAL A 41 -5.13 16.96 1.15
CA VAL A 41 -5.16 17.83 2.33
C VAL A 41 -4.86 19.29 1.91
N PRO A 42 -5.85 20.21 2.00
CA PRO A 42 -5.72 21.56 1.43
C PRO A 42 -4.54 22.37 1.95
N ALA A 43 -4.23 22.25 3.25
CA ALA A 43 -3.15 23.00 3.90
C ALA A 43 -1.75 22.69 3.35
N ILE A 44 -1.55 21.49 2.78
CA ILE A 44 -0.24 20.97 2.37
C ILE A 44 -0.11 20.66 0.87
N ALA A 45 -1.22 20.67 0.13
CA ALA A 45 -1.23 20.37 -1.30
C ALA A 45 -0.21 21.23 -2.09
N LYS A 46 -0.15 22.53 -1.80
CA LYS A 46 0.74 23.49 -2.50
C LYS A 46 2.19 23.50 -2.00
N GLN A 47 2.52 22.83 -0.90
CA GLN A 47 3.82 22.96 -0.24
C GLN A 47 4.90 22.06 -0.84
N ARG A 48 5.95 22.64 -1.42
CA ARG A 48 6.98 21.85 -2.15
C ARG A 48 7.77 20.85 -1.29
N LYS A 49 8.05 21.18 -0.02
CA LYS A 49 8.84 20.36 0.89
C LYS A 49 8.07 20.19 2.19
N ILE A 50 7.69 18.95 2.48
CA ILE A 50 6.96 18.59 3.69
C ILE A 50 7.43 17.22 4.18
N SER A 51 7.52 17.05 5.50
CA SER A 51 7.93 15.77 6.08
C SER A 51 6.77 14.76 6.10
N LYS A 52 7.09 13.47 6.14
CA LYS A 52 6.04 12.42 6.21
C LYS A 52 5.19 12.53 7.48
N VAL A 53 5.82 12.91 8.60
CA VAL A 53 5.12 13.09 9.89
C VAL A 53 4.12 14.23 9.78
N GLU A 54 4.56 15.36 9.23
CA GLU A 54 3.72 16.55 9.05
C GLU A 54 2.55 16.31 8.09
N VAL A 55 2.74 15.52 7.03
CA VAL A 55 1.63 15.09 6.16
C VAL A 55 0.54 14.37 6.97
N ILE A 56 0.92 13.48 7.88
CA ILE A 56 -0.03 12.73 8.72
C ILE A 56 -0.70 13.67 9.72
N GLU A 57 0.06 14.53 10.41
CA GLU A 57 -0.51 15.48 11.37
C GLU A 57 -1.51 16.44 10.75
N GLN A 58 -1.23 16.91 9.53
CA GLN A 58 -2.13 17.80 8.80
C GLN A 58 -3.36 17.04 8.30
N ALA A 59 -3.21 15.77 7.90
CA ALA A 59 -4.34 14.93 7.55
C ALA A 59 -5.30 14.69 8.72
N VAL A 60 -4.77 14.42 9.92
CA VAL A 60 -5.58 14.24 11.14
C VAL A 60 -6.37 15.51 11.45
N ARG A 61 -5.71 16.68 11.44
CA ARG A 61 -6.38 17.97 11.63
C ARG A 61 -7.50 18.19 10.62
N TYR A 62 -7.25 17.88 9.35
CA TYR A 62 -8.25 18.05 8.30
C TYR A 62 -9.46 17.13 8.49
N ILE A 63 -9.25 15.88 8.94
CA ILE A 63 -10.33 14.96 9.31
C ILE A 63 -11.17 15.57 10.45
N ASP A 64 -10.53 16.11 11.48
CA ASP A 64 -11.24 16.72 12.62
C ASP A 64 -12.06 17.96 12.21
N GLU A 65 -11.53 18.78 11.31
CA GLU A 65 -12.25 19.94 10.75
C GLU A 65 -13.48 19.50 9.94
N LEU A 66 -13.33 18.47 9.10
CA LEU A 66 -14.45 17.91 8.34
C LEU A 66 -15.51 17.29 9.27
N HIS A 67 -15.10 16.56 10.30
CA HIS A 67 -16.00 15.99 11.30
C HIS A 67 -16.79 17.08 12.03
N LYS A 68 -16.12 18.15 12.49
CA LYS A 68 -16.78 19.30 13.12
C LYS A 68 -17.74 19.98 12.15
N ALA A 69 -17.33 20.22 10.91
CA ALA A 69 -18.16 20.86 9.91
C ALA A 69 -19.44 20.06 9.60
N LEU A 70 -19.32 18.73 9.52
CA LEU A 70 -20.47 17.84 9.35
C LEU A 70 -21.36 17.86 10.59
N ALA A 71 -20.80 17.65 11.78
CA ALA A 71 -21.54 17.66 13.04
C ALA A 71 -22.28 18.99 13.27
N SER A 72 -21.67 20.14 12.94
CA SER A 72 -22.36 21.43 13.02
C SER A 72 -23.53 21.52 12.05
N ARG A 73 -23.40 21.03 10.81
CA ARG A 73 -24.50 21.07 9.82
C ARG A 73 -25.67 20.18 10.23
N LEU A 74 -25.38 18.98 10.75
CA LEU A 74 -26.40 18.04 11.21
C LEU A 74 -26.99 18.47 12.57
N GLY A 75 -26.20 19.08 13.46
CA GLY A 75 -26.68 19.62 14.72
C GLY A 75 -27.50 20.89 14.57
N HIS A 76 -27.30 21.68 13.50
CA HIS A 76 -28.14 22.85 13.20
C HIS A 76 -29.47 22.50 12.51
N SER A 77 -29.63 21.28 11.97
CA SER A 77 -30.94 20.81 11.49
C SER A 77 -31.88 20.40 12.63
N ASP A 78 -31.34 20.12 13.82
CA ASP A 78 -32.11 19.63 14.98
C ASP A 78 -32.04 20.60 16.16
N SER A 79 -32.39 21.86 15.92
CA SER A 79 -32.86 22.75 17.01
C SER A 79 -34.24 22.32 17.50
N ASN A 80 -34.37 21.06 17.93
CA ASN A 80 -35.32 20.59 18.92
C ASN A 80 -34.92 19.19 19.41
N SER A 81 -34.53 19.16 20.68
CA SER A 81 -34.34 17.99 21.56
C SER A 81 -33.01 17.25 21.47
N CYS A 82 -32.16 17.63 22.43
CA CYS A 82 -31.16 16.79 23.07
C CYS A 82 -31.64 15.36 23.33
N GLU A 83 -30.66 14.47 23.27
CA GLU A 83 -30.63 13.11 23.80
C GLU A 83 -31.14 11.99 22.89
N GLY A 84 -30.18 11.19 22.42
CA GLY A 84 -30.40 9.95 21.71
C GLY A 84 -30.53 10.16 20.21
N LYS A 85 -29.55 9.65 19.46
CA LYS A 85 -29.72 8.89 18.20
C LYS A 85 -28.39 8.79 17.46
N GLU A 86 -27.46 8.04 18.05
CA GLU A 86 -26.31 7.53 17.31
C GLU A 86 -26.76 6.64 16.12
N GLN A 87 -27.98 6.09 16.20
CA GLN A 87 -28.64 5.29 15.17
C GLN A 87 -29.13 6.11 13.97
N ASP A 88 -29.70 7.33 14.14
CA ASP A 88 -30.10 8.19 13.00
C ASP A 88 -28.87 8.61 12.18
N LEU A 89 -27.76 8.93 12.85
CA LEU A 89 -26.51 9.27 12.17
C LEU A 89 -25.98 8.09 11.36
N LYS A 90 -26.11 6.87 11.90
CA LYS A 90 -25.68 5.66 11.23
C LYS A 90 -26.52 5.36 9.99
N GLU A 91 -27.85 5.46 10.09
CA GLU A 91 -28.76 5.29 8.95
C GLU A 91 -28.57 6.38 7.89
N PHE A 92 -28.38 7.63 8.30
CA PHE A 92 -28.07 8.74 7.40
C PHE A 92 -26.77 8.48 6.63
N VAL A 93 -25.67 8.14 7.32
CA VAL A 93 -24.39 7.82 6.66
C VAL A 93 -24.53 6.62 5.71
N HIS A 94 -25.30 5.59 6.09
CA HIS A 94 -25.59 4.45 5.22
C HIS A 94 -26.45 4.79 4.00
N SER A 95 -27.26 5.86 4.04
CA SER A 95 -28.02 6.33 2.88
C SER A 95 -27.15 7.04 1.84
N PHE A 96 -26.11 7.77 2.28
CA PHE A 96 -25.23 8.52 1.38
C PHE A 96 -24.05 7.70 0.86
N ILE A 97 -23.67 6.65 1.58
CA ILE A 97 -22.58 5.74 1.18
C ILE A 97 -23.20 4.41 0.76
N PRO A 98 -23.11 4.02 -0.54
CA PRO A 98 -23.58 2.72 -0.99
C PRO A 98 -23.03 1.61 -0.10
N ALA A 99 -23.88 0.69 0.37
CA ALA A 99 -23.49 -0.38 1.30
C ALA A 99 -22.27 -1.18 0.80
N ASP A 100 -22.11 -1.28 -0.52
CA ASP A 100 -21.02 -1.99 -1.19
C ASP A 100 -19.66 -1.30 -1.08
N PHE A 101 -19.64 -0.02 -0.67
CA PHE A 101 -18.40 0.78 -0.57
C PHE A 101 -17.42 0.18 0.44
N PHE A 102 -17.92 -0.25 1.61
CA PHE A 102 -17.12 -0.91 2.64
C PHE A 102 -16.86 -2.39 2.35
N GLN A 103 -17.57 -2.98 1.37
CA GLN A 103 -17.42 -4.38 0.96
C GLN A 103 -16.38 -4.60 -0.13
N ARG A 104 -15.71 -3.55 -0.65
CA ARG A 104 -14.47 -3.73 -1.43
C ARG A 104 -13.38 -4.34 -0.54
N ARG A 105 -13.44 -5.65 -0.36
CA ARG A 105 -12.25 -6.44 -0.05
C ARG A 105 -11.21 -6.08 -1.10
N PRO A 106 -9.95 -5.83 -0.73
CA PRO A 106 -8.89 -5.84 -1.73
C PRO A 106 -9.05 -7.16 -2.48
N ALA A 107 -9.25 -7.08 -3.79
CA ALA A 107 -9.22 -8.27 -4.63
C ALA A 107 -7.99 -9.08 -4.21
N PRO A 108 -8.09 -10.40 -4.04
CA PRO A 108 -6.91 -11.21 -3.79
C PRO A 108 -5.90 -10.78 -4.84
N VAL A 109 -4.77 -10.23 -4.40
CA VAL A 109 -3.59 -10.08 -5.23
C VAL A 109 -3.23 -11.50 -5.62
N THR A 110 -3.83 -12.01 -6.69
CA THR A 110 -3.24 -13.09 -7.46
C THR A 110 -2.00 -12.44 -8.02
N CYS A 111 -0.92 -12.57 -7.26
CA CYS A 111 0.41 -12.59 -7.81
C CYS A 111 0.43 -13.82 -8.72
N ASP A 112 -0.22 -13.74 -9.88
CA ASP A 112 -0.01 -14.64 -10.99
C ASP A 112 1.41 -14.35 -11.45
N PHE A 113 2.35 -14.90 -10.67
CA PHE A 113 3.68 -15.20 -11.14
C PHE A 113 3.50 -16.31 -12.16
N GLU A 114 3.00 -15.91 -13.33
CA GLU A 114 2.88 -16.74 -14.50
C GLU A 114 4.29 -17.28 -14.75
N LYS A 115 4.49 -18.54 -14.36
CA LYS A 115 5.71 -19.31 -14.57
C LYS A 115 5.90 -19.43 -16.09
N GLN A 116 6.39 -18.36 -16.72
CA GLN A 116 7.09 -18.45 -17.99
C GLN A 116 8.34 -19.28 -17.67
N ARG A 117 8.22 -20.61 -17.80
CA ARG A 117 9.30 -21.61 -17.81
C ARG A 117 10.20 -21.43 -19.04
N LYS A 118 10.53 -20.19 -19.40
CA LYS A 118 11.58 -19.91 -20.37
C LYS A 118 12.87 -19.96 -19.59
N LEU A 119 13.59 -21.07 -19.75
CA LEU A 119 14.95 -21.22 -19.25
C LEU A 119 15.75 -19.95 -19.60
N PRO A 120 16.47 -19.33 -18.64
CA PRO A 120 17.31 -18.19 -18.94
C PRO A 120 18.29 -18.50 -20.07
N SER A 121 18.43 -17.59 -21.02
CA SER A 121 19.25 -17.75 -22.23
C SER A 121 20.74 -18.02 -21.98
N PHE A 122 21.23 -17.83 -20.75
CA PHE A 122 22.59 -18.18 -20.38
C PHE A 122 22.82 -19.68 -20.14
N ILE A 123 21.77 -20.51 -20.11
CA ILE A 123 21.87 -21.96 -19.86
C ILE A 123 22.15 -22.75 -21.17
N THR A 124 21.95 -22.16 -22.36
CA THR A 124 22.02 -22.87 -23.65
C THR A 124 23.22 -22.53 -24.54
N GLN A 125 24.42 -22.31 -23.97
CA GLN A 125 25.63 -22.18 -24.79
C GLN A 125 26.82 -22.98 -24.25
N ARG A 126 26.71 -24.31 -24.29
CA ARG A 126 27.89 -25.20 -24.40
C ARG A 126 27.54 -26.47 -25.18
N ARG A 127 27.60 -26.37 -26.52
CA ARG A 127 27.92 -27.50 -27.41
C ARG A 127 28.86 -26.96 -28.49
N VAL A 128 30.17 -27.08 -28.25
CA VAL A 128 31.08 -28.04 -28.90
C VAL A 128 31.06 -27.92 -30.42
N ASN A 129 32.10 -27.29 -30.96
CA ASN A 129 32.65 -27.63 -32.28
C ASN A 129 34.14 -27.23 -32.29
N ARG A 130 34.99 -28.14 -31.82
CA ARG A 130 36.41 -28.15 -32.21
C ARG A 130 36.52 -28.98 -33.50
N PRO A 131 36.88 -28.41 -34.66
CA PRO A 131 37.38 -29.23 -35.73
C PRO A 131 38.79 -29.69 -35.36
N ALA A 132 38.97 -31.02 -35.28
CA ALA A 132 40.29 -31.62 -35.34
C ALA A 132 40.87 -31.32 -36.74
N LYS A 133 42.04 -30.69 -36.79
CA LYS A 133 42.89 -30.73 -37.98
C LYS A 133 44.06 -31.66 -37.66
N PHE A 134 43.99 -32.84 -38.24
CA PHE A 134 45.13 -33.70 -38.51
C PHE A 134 45.67 -33.35 -39.91
N VAL A 135 46.99 -33.56 -40.04
CA VAL A 135 47.88 -33.37 -41.20
C VAL A 135 48.39 -31.95 -41.38
#